data_AF-A0A8S4Q9I1-F1
#
_entry.id   AF-A0A8S4Q9I1-F1
#
_cell.length_a   1.000
_cell.length_b   1.000
_cell.length_c   1.000
_cell.angle_alpha   90.00
_cell.angle_beta   90.00
_cell.angle_gamma   90.00
#
_symmetry.space_group_name_H-M   'P 1'
#
loop_
_entity.id
_entity.type
_entity.pdbx_description
1 polymer ?
#
loop_
_entity_poly.entity_id
_entity_poly.type
_entity_poly.pdbx_seq_one_letter_code
_entity_poly.pdbx_strand_id
1 'polypeptide(L)'
;MTPNMAAKYWPLLEHESGNRILISPSSSPCGGGPSCMSDSIAWFDAFFAACKNCRVDYIATHHYSCDPAQTAEYLHSIYSRYKKQIWLTEFGCPYTQNATVVMEYMKGVLPWLEQADYIYRYSWFITRMDDTPFIHKDNQLLIDGKSELNELGKFYDNFKNE
;
A
#
# COMPACT_ATOMS: atom_id res chain seq x y z
N MET A 1 -6.94 11.02 9.51
CA MET A 1 -6.82 10.91 10.98
C MET A 1 -5.38 11.23 11.36
N THR A 2 -5.13 11.99 12.43
CA THR A 2 -3.75 12.27 12.88
C THR A 2 -3.16 11.06 13.61
N PRO A 3 -1.81 10.93 13.66
CA PRO A 3 -1.14 9.85 14.38
C PRO A 3 -1.55 9.75 15.86
N ASN A 4 -1.64 10.88 16.57
CA ASN A 4 -2.03 10.91 17.98
C ASN A 4 -3.47 10.45 18.22
N MET A 5 -4.39 10.77 17.29
CA MET A 5 -5.76 10.27 17.39
C MET A 5 -5.81 8.76 17.16
N ALA A 6 -5.07 8.25 16.17
CA ALA A 6 -4.98 6.81 15.94
C ALA A 6 -4.40 6.07 17.16
N ALA A 7 -3.29 6.58 17.72
CA ALA A 7 -2.67 6.02 18.93
C ALA A 7 -3.62 6.04 20.14
N LYS A 8 -4.43 7.09 20.30
CA LYS A 8 -5.41 7.19 21.39
C LYS A 8 -6.44 6.06 21.36
N TYR A 9 -6.90 5.65 20.18
CA TYR A 9 -7.90 4.60 20.02
C TYR A 9 -7.30 3.19 19.86
N TRP A 10 -5.99 3.09 19.65
CA TRP A 10 -5.33 1.81 19.41
C TRP A 10 -5.52 0.76 20.51
N PRO A 11 -5.47 1.10 21.83
CA PRO A 11 -5.67 0.11 22.87
C PRO A 11 -7.03 -0.60 22.81
N LEU A 12 -8.07 0.09 22.30
CA LEU A 12 -9.39 -0.53 22.07
C LEU A 12 -9.31 -1.56 20.94
N LEU A 13 -8.67 -1.23 19.83
CA LEU A 13 -8.47 -2.18 18.72
C LEU A 13 -7.63 -3.38 19.14
N GLU A 14 -6.57 -3.13 19.93
CA GLU A 14 -5.72 -4.19 20.48
C GLU A 14 -6.52 -5.15 21.36
N HIS A 15 -7.37 -4.63 22.26
CA HIS A 15 -8.25 -5.44 23.10
C HIS A 15 -9.22 -6.31 22.27
N GLU A 16 -9.96 -5.69 21.34
CA GLU A 16 -10.95 -6.38 20.50
C GLU A 16 -10.31 -7.40 19.54
N SER A 17 -9.07 -7.15 19.12
CA SER A 17 -8.35 -8.05 18.21
C SER A 17 -8.00 -9.40 18.84
N GLY A 18 -7.84 -9.46 20.17
CA GLY A 18 -7.44 -10.68 20.89
C GLY A 18 -6.10 -11.21 20.38
N ASN A 19 -6.08 -12.41 19.81
CA ASN A 19 -4.87 -13.03 19.24
C ASN A 19 -4.75 -12.88 17.72
N ARG A 20 -5.59 -12.05 17.09
CA ARG A 20 -5.50 -11.78 15.65
C ARG A 20 -4.31 -10.86 15.35
N ILE A 21 -3.77 -11.01 14.14
CA ILE A 21 -2.77 -10.10 13.58
C ILE A 21 -3.35 -8.69 13.51
N LEU A 22 -2.62 -7.72 14.05
CA LEU A 22 -2.95 -6.31 14.02
C LEU A 22 -1.91 -5.54 13.19
N ILE A 23 -2.30 -5.12 12.00
CA ILE A 23 -1.47 -4.31 11.10
C ILE A 23 -1.71 -2.83 11.41
N SER A 24 -0.69 -1.98 11.31
CA SER A 24 -0.80 -0.54 11.57
C SER A 24 -1.89 0.13 10.70
N PRO A 25 -2.33 1.36 11.04
CA PRO A 25 -3.04 2.18 10.06
C PRO A 25 -2.20 2.34 8.79
N SER A 26 -2.82 2.26 7.62
CA SER A 26 -2.15 2.40 6.33
C SER A 26 -1.86 3.87 6.03
N SER A 27 -0.67 4.34 6.41
CA SER A 27 -0.20 5.67 5.99
C SER A 27 0.16 5.68 4.50
N SER A 28 0.07 6.85 3.86
CA SER A 28 0.47 7.08 2.46
C SER A 28 1.12 8.45 2.37
N PRO A 29 2.14 8.64 1.53
CA PRO A 29 2.57 9.97 1.13
C PRO A 29 1.38 10.68 0.47
N CYS A 30 1.22 11.98 0.72
CA CYS A 30 0.16 12.78 0.13
C CYS A 30 0.62 14.19 -0.20
N GLY A 31 -0.06 14.82 -1.18
CA GLY A 31 0.30 16.14 -1.71
C GLY A 31 -0.49 17.33 -1.13
N GLY A 32 -1.38 17.13 -0.15
CA GLY A 32 -2.13 18.23 0.46
C GLY A 32 -3.29 17.81 1.39
N GLY A 33 -3.74 18.75 2.23
CA GLY A 33 -4.84 18.59 3.19
C GLY A 33 -4.41 18.70 4.66
N PRO A 34 -5.35 18.98 5.60
CA PRO A 34 -5.02 19.32 6.99
C PRO A 34 -4.47 18.14 7.82
N SER A 35 -4.66 16.90 7.38
CA SER A 35 -4.08 15.70 7.99
C SER A 35 -3.03 15.03 7.10
N CYS A 36 -2.62 15.71 6.03
CA CYS A 36 -1.67 15.17 5.09
C CYS A 36 -0.25 15.29 5.62
N MET A 37 0.47 14.17 5.64
CA MET A 37 1.91 14.14 5.83
C MET A 37 2.52 13.63 4.53
N SER A 38 3.35 14.47 3.91
CA SER A 38 4.04 14.11 2.66
C SER A 38 5.00 12.93 2.84
N ASP A 39 5.36 12.63 4.09
CA ASP A 39 6.22 11.52 4.47
C ASP A 39 5.47 10.57 5.42
N SER A 40 5.29 9.32 4.99
CA SER A 40 4.70 8.28 5.82
C SER A 40 5.54 7.94 7.04
N ILE A 41 6.87 8.07 6.97
CA ILE A 41 7.77 7.86 8.11
C ILE A 41 7.45 8.88 9.21
N ALA A 42 7.25 10.15 8.87
CA ALA A 42 6.86 11.16 9.86
C ALA A 42 5.53 10.81 10.55
N TRP A 43 4.55 10.28 9.80
CA TRP A 43 3.28 9.82 10.37
C TRP A 43 3.48 8.65 11.33
N PHE A 44 4.24 7.63 10.92
CA PHE A 44 4.52 6.46 11.75
C PHE A 44 5.38 6.79 12.97
N ASP A 45 6.38 7.65 12.85
CA ASP A 45 7.22 8.11 13.96
C ASP A 45 6.34 8.77 15.04
N ALA A 46 5.40 9.63 14.64
CA ALA A 46 4.45 10.25 15.58
C ALA A 46 3.49 9.23 16.20
N PHE A 47 3.01 8.25 15.41
CA PHE A 47 2.11 7.20 15.90
C PHE A 47 2.80 6.30 16.93
N PHE A 48 3.97 5.75 16.61
CA PHE A 48 4.74 4.89 17.52
C PHE A 48 5.29 5.65 18.74
N ALA A 49 5.59 6.95 18.62
CA ALA A 49 5.94 7.78 19.76
C ALA A 49 4.76 7.96 20.75
N ALA A 50 3.53 8.06 20.23
CA ALA A 50 2.31 8.16 21.03
C ALA A 50 1.79 6.80 21.54
N CYS A 51 2.19 5.69 20.92
CA CYS A 51 1.71 4.33 21.18
C CYS A 51 2.87 3.37 21.55
N LYS A 52 3.76 3.77 22.47
CA LYS A 52 5.04 3.07 22.72
C LYS A 52 4.92 1.58 23.08
N ASN A 53 3.84 1.20 23.75
CA ASN A 53 3.61 -0.16 24.23
C ASN A 53 2.52 -0.90 23.44
N CYS A 54 2.07 -0.33 22.34
CA CYS A 54 1.00 -0.89 21.53
C CYS A 54 1.51 -2.08 20.71
N ARG A 55 0.74 -3.16 20.67
CA ARG A 55 1.02 -4.26 19.75
C ARG A 55 0.70 -3.81 18.32
N VAL A 56 1.69 -3.93 17.46
CA VAL A 56 1.56 -3.73 16.01
C VAL A 56 2.43 -4.80 15.35
N ASP A 57 1.78 -5.79 14.76
CA ASP A 57 2.45 -6.98 14.24
C ASP A 57 3.15 -6.70 12.90
N TYR A 58 2.50 -5.91 12.04
CA TYR A 58 3.02 -5.49 10.73
C TYR A 58 2.75 -4.01 10.47
N ILE A 59 3.51 -3.42 9.56
CA ILE A 59 3.21 -2.07 9.05
C ILE A 59 2.39 -2.19 7.78
N ALA A 60 1.20 -1.58 7.76
CA ALA A 60 0.43 -1.41 6.55
C ALA A 60 0.72 -0.05 5.93
N THR A 61 0.79 0.05 4.60
CA THR A 61 1.06 1.30 3.89
C THR A 61 0.43 1.28 2.50
N HIS A 62 0.20 2.46 1.93
CA HIS A 62 -0.15 2.61 0.52
C HIS A 62 0.99 3.30 -0.22
N HIS A 63 1.18 2.96 -1.50
CA HIS A 63 2.13 3.65 -2.35
C HIS A 63 1.67 3.68 -3.79
N TYR A 64 1.61 4.87 -4.39
CA TYR A 64 1.20 5.05 -5.77
C TYR A 64 2.35 5.67 -6.56
N SER A 65 2.88 4.91 -7.52
CA SER A 65 3.95 5.33 -8.41
C SER A 65 3.87 4.53 -9.71
N CYS A 66 4.41 5.07 -10.79
CA CYS A 66 4.61 4.36 -12.04
C CYS A 66 6.07 3.88 -12.20
N ASP A 67 6.88 4.04 -11.14
CA ASP A 67 8.27 3.65 -11.10
C ASP A 67 8.47 2.56 -10.03
N PRO A 68 8.83 1.32 -10.44
CA PRO A 68 9.10 0.23 -9.50
C PRO A 68 10.21 0.56 -8.50
N ALA A 69 11.24 1.31 -8.92
CA ALA A 69 12.37 1.66 -8.05
C ALA A 69 11.94 2.59 -6.91
N GLN A 70 11.08 3.57 -7.20
CA GLN A 70 10.52 4.44 -6.15
C GLN A 70 9.69 3.66 -5.13
N THR A 71 8.90 2.69 -5.60
CA THR A 71 8.12 1.82 -4.69
C THR A 71 9.05 0.96 -3.84
N ALA A 72 10.10 0.41 -4.43
CA ALA A 72 11.11 -0.38 -3.74
C ALA A 72 11.83 0.43 -2.65
N GLU A 73 12.32 1.62 -2.99
CA GLU A 73 13.02 2.54 -2.09
C GLU A 73 12.12 2.98 -0.93
N TYR A 74 10.87 3.34 -1.22
CA TYR A 74 9.90 3.73 -0.21
C TYR A 74 9.66 2.61 0.81
N LEU A 75 9.36 1.40 0.35
CA LEU A 75 9.11 0.25 1.23
C LEU A 75 10.35 -0.15 2.02
N HIS A 76 11.53 -0.09 1.39
CA HIS A 76 12.79 -0.32 2.06
C HIS A 76 13.03 0.70 3.19
N SER A 77 12.66 1.97 2.99
CA SER A 77 12.81 3.01 4.02
C SER A 77 11.96 2.73 5.26
N ILE A 78 10.70 2.27 5.07
CA ILE A 78 9.80 1.87 6.16
C ILE A 78 10.38 0.67 6.90
N TYR A 79 10.80 -0.37 6.18
CA TYR A 79 11.40 -1.54 6.81
C TYR A 79 12.68 -1.18 7.56
N SER A 80 13.53 -0.35 6.97
CA SER A 80 14.76 0.11 7.60
C SER A 80 14.52 0.89 8.89
N ARG A 81 13.44 1.68 8.96
CA ARG A 81 13.09 2.48 10.14
C ARG A 81 12.52 1.63 11.28
N TYR A 82 11.61 0.70 10.97
CA TYR A 82 10.81 0.02 12.01
C TYR A 82 11.11 -1.47 12.18
N LYS A 83 11.85 -2.07 11.25
CA LYS A 83 12.23 -3.50 11.26
C LYS A 83 11.03 -4.45 11.44
N LYS A 84 9.88 -4.07 10.87
CA LYS A 84 8.65 -4.86 10.81
C LYS A 84 8.34 -5.18 9.35
N GLN A 85 7.87 -6.41 9.09
CA GLN A 85 7.41 -6.76 7.75
C GLN A 85 6.19 -5.90 7.36
N ILE A 86 6.01 -5.70 6.06
CA ILE A 86 5.10 -4.71 5.48
C ILE A 86 3.93 -5.39 4.77
N TRP A 87 2.75 -4.81 4.94
CA TRP A 87 1.58 -5.03 4.11
C TRP A 87 1.41 -3.81 3.19
N LEU A 88 1.68 -3.97 1.89
CA LEU A 88 1.38 -2.93 0.89
C LEU A 88 -0.09 -3.07 0.49
N THR A 89 -0.99 -2.47 1.27
CA THR A 89 -2.43 -2.74 1.17
C THR A 89 -3.09 -2.07 -0.03
N GLU A 90 -2.46 -1.05 -0.62
CA GLU A 90 -2.84 -0.48 -1.91
C GLU A 90 -1.59 0.00 -2.67
N PHE A 91 -1.52 -0.32 -3.96
CA PHE A 91 -0.56 0.27 -4.88
C PHE A 91 -1.08 0.26 -6.32
N GLY A 92 -0.61 1.22 -7.12
CA GLY A 92 -0.98 1.39 -8.52
C GLY A 92 -0.20 2.54 -9.16
N CYS A 93 -0.40 2.76 -10.45
CA CYS A 93 0.30 3.79 -11.22
C CYS A 93 -0.62 5.02 -11.44
N PRO A 94 -0.39 6.12 -10.69
CA PRO A 94 -1.26 7.29 -10.71
C PRO A 94 -0.97 8.22 -11.89
N TYR A 95 -1.89 9.16 -12.14
CA TYR A 95 -1.74 10.26 -13.10
C TYR A 95 -1.44 9.86 -14.55
N THR A 96 -1.72 8.61 -14.92
CA THR A 96 -1.58 8.10 -16.29
C THR A 96 -2.92 7.60 -16.83
N GLN A 97 -3.13 7.78 -18.13
CA GLN A 97 -4.24 7.19 -18.89
C GLN A 97 -3.69 6.28 -19.99
N ASN A 98 -2.62 5.55 -19.66
CA ASN A 98 -1.91 4.68 -20.58
C ASN A 98 -1.76 3.28 -19.95
N ALA A 99 -2.60 2.35 -20.40
CA ALA A 99 -2.58 0.96 -19.95
C ALA A 99 -1.22 0.27 -20.15
N THR A 100 -0.44 0.66 -21.16
CA THR A 100 0.92 0.11 -21.36
C THR A 100 1.85 0.51 -20.22
N VAL A 101 1.82 1.78 -19.79
CA VAL A 101 2.63 2.27 -18.66
C VAL A 101 2.24 1.57 -17.36
N VAL A 102 0.93 1.36 -17.14
CA VAL A 102 0.43 0.64 -15.96
C VAL A 102 0.92 -0.82 -15.96
N MET A 103 0.84 -1.50 -17.11
CA MET A 103 1.32 -2.87 -17.28
C MET A 103 2.84 -2.97 -17.09
N GLU A 104 3.62 -2.02 -17.62
CA GLU A 104 5.08 -1.97 -17.45
C GLU A 104 5.47 -1.78 -15.98
N TYR A 105 4.79 -0.88 -15.27
CA TYR A 105 4.96 -0.72 -13.82
C TYR A 105 4.66 -2.01 -13.07
N MET A 106 3.52 -2.66 -13.34
CA MET A 106 3.15 -3.92 -12.70
C MET A 106 4.21 -5.02 -12.96
N LYS A 107 4.66 -5.17 -14.20
CA LYS A 107 5.72 -6.12 -14.58
C LYS A 107 7.04 -5.87 -13.86
N GLY A 108 7.36 -4.61 -13.58
CA GLY A 108 8.59 -4.25 -12.86
C GLY A 108 8.49 -4.39 -11.35
N VAL A 109 7.33 -4.09 -10.76
CA VAL A 109 7.19 -4.03 -9.29
C VAL A 109 6.89 -5.40 -8.66
N LEU A 110 6.11 -6.27 -9.31
CA LEU A 110 5.73 -7.56 -8.71
C LEU A 110 6.93 -8.49 -8.45
N PRO A 111 7.90 -8.68 -9.38
CA PRO A 111 9.07 -9.52 -9.10
C PRO A 111 9.86 -9.04 -7.89
N TRP A 112 9.98 -7.72 -7.72
CA TRP A 112 10.67 -7.15 -6.58
C TRP A 112 9.91 -7.39 -5.27
N LEU A 113 8.58 -7.20 -5.28
CA LEU A 113 7.73 -7.42 -4.10
C LEU A 113 7.79 -8.89 -3.63
N GLU A 114 7.82 -9.85 -4.56
CA GLU A 114 7.94 -11.28 -4.24
C GLU A 114 9.35 -11.69 -3.76
N GLN A 115 10.41 -10.97 -4.16
CA GLN A 115 11.78 -11.24 -3.72
C GLN A 115 12.14 -10.61 -2.37
N ALA A 116 11.44 -9.55 -1.97
CA ALA A 116 11.73 -8.81 -0.74
C ALA A 116 11.20 -9.55 0.50
N ASP A 117 12.10 -10.07 1.34
CA ASP A 117 11.79 -10.82 2.57
C ASP A 117 11.02 -10.02 3.64
N TYR A 118 11.04 -8.70 3.54
CA TYR A 118 10.31 -7.79 4.42
C TYR A 118 8.93 -7.40 3.90
N ILE A 119 8.51 -7.86 2.73
CA ILE A 119 7.13 -7.71 2.25
C ILE A 119 6.36 -8.97 2.64
N TYR A 120 5.36 -8.81 3.50
CA TYR A 120 4.53 -9.94 3.94
C TYR A 120 3.37 -10.19 2.96
N ARG A 121 2.68 -9.13 2.54
CA ARG A 121 1.57 -9.17 1.59
C ARG A 121 1.48 -7.86 0.83
N TYR A 122 0.91 -7.91 -0.37
CA TYR A 122 0.57 -6.74 -1.17
C TYR A 122 -0.80 -6.91 -1.84
N SER A 123 -1.44 -5.80 -2.20
CA SER A 123 -2.73 -5.80 -2.91
C SER A 123 -2.80 -4.68 -3.93
N TRP A 124 -2.93 -5.04 -5.21
CA TRP A 124 -3.06 -4.07 -6.29
C TRP A 124 -4.38 -3.28 -6.17
N PHE A 125 -4.32 -2.00 -6.46
CA PHE A 125 -5.48 -1.12 -6.57
C PHE A 125 -5.79 -0.90 -8.06
N ILE A 126 -6.87 -1.46 -8.63
CA ILE A 126 -8.07 -2.01 -7.98
C ILE A 126 -8.84 -2.97 -8.91
N THR A 127 -9.79 -3.75 -8.38
CA THR A 127 -10.66 -4.63 -9.20
C THR A 127 -11.52 -3.88 -10.24
N ARG A 128 -12.18 -2.78 -9.82
CA ARG A 128 -13.01 -1.90 -10.65
C ARG A 128 -12.96 -0.49 -10.12
N MET A 129 -13.09 0.48 -11.02
CA MET A 129 -13.19 1.88 -10.63
C MET A 129 -13.67 2.74 -11.81
N ASP A 130 -14.27 3.88 -11.46
CA ASP A 130 -14.45 4.99 -12.41
C ASP A 130 -13.20 5.87 -12.43
N ASP A 131 -13.03 6.63 -13.52
CA ASP A 131 -11.89 7.51 -13.69
C ASP A 131 -11.87 8.64 -12.64
N THR A 132 -10.71 8.85 -12.01
CA THR A 132 -10.47 9.97 -11.09
C THR A 132 -9.27 10.80 -11.55
N PRO A 133 -9.10 12.05 -11.08
CA PRO A 133 -7.90 12.83 -11.38
C PRO A 133 -6.59 12.21 -10.88
N PHE A 134 -6.65 11.30 -9.90
CA PHE A 134 -5.48 10.68 -9.29
C PHE A 134 -5.14 9.33 -9.92
N ILE A 135 -6.14 8.47 -10.03
CA ILE A 135 -6.03 7.11 -10.55
C ILE A 135 -7.07 6.92 -11.64
N HIS A 136 -6.64 6.38 -12.78
CA HIS A 136 -7.48 6.11 -13.97
C HIS A 136 -7.83 4.62 -14.05
N LYS A 137 -8.96 4.29 -14.70
CA LYS A 137 -9.46 2.91 -14.85
C LYS A 137 -8.51 1.97 -15.59
N ASP A 138 -7.45 2.46 -16.21
CA ASP A 138 -6.39 1.60 -16.76
C ASP A 138 -5.69 0.76 -15.66
N ASN A 139 -5.81 1.16 -14.39
CA ASN A 139 -5.38 0.35 -13.25
C ASN A 139 -6.38 -0.76 -12.86
N GLN A 140 -7.58 -0.78 -13.44
CA GLN A 140 -8.59 -1.76 -13.03
C GLN A 140 -8.23 -3.16 -13.53
N LEU A 141 -8.56 -4.21 -12.77
CA LEU A 141 -8.24 -5.60 -13.14
C LEU A 141 -9.33 -6.29 -13.98
N LEU A 142 -10.56 -5.77 -13.98
CA LEU A 142 -11.68 -6.35 -14.74
C LEU A 142 -12.00 -5.57 -16.00
N ILE A 143 -12.56 -6.25 -17.01
CA ILE A 143 -13.15 -5.59 -18.16
C ILE A 143 -14.37 -4.79 -17.69
N ASP A 144 -14.53 -3.58 -18.23
CA ASP A 144 -15.64 -2.70 -17.88
C ASP A 144 -17.00 -3.39 -18.11
N GLY A 145 -17.88 -3.29 -17.12
CA GLY A 145 -19.19 -3.95 -17.12
C GLY A 145 -19.19 -5.50 -17.11
N LYS A 146 -18.05 -6.19 -17.03
CA LYS A 146 -17.99 -7.67 -17.11
C LYS A 146 -17.19 -8.32 -15.99
N SER A 147 -17.65 -9.44 -15.45
CA SER A 147 -16.94 -10.24 -14.43
C SER A 147 -15.79 -11.08 -15.00
N GLU A 148 -15.00 -10.50 -15.90
CA GLU A 148 -13.88 -11.13 -16.60
C GLU A 148 -12.62 -10.27 -16.40
N LEU A 149 -11.48 -10.91 -16.13
CA LEU A 149 -10.19 -10.23 -16.02
C LEU A 149 -9.78 -9.63 -17.38
N ASN A 150 -9.28 -8.40 -17.35
CA ASN A 150 -8.59 -7.80 -18.50
C ASN A 150 -7.13 -8.31 -18.56
N GLU A 151 -6.31 -7.78 -19.48
CA GLU A 151 -4.91 -8.21 -19.61
C GLU A 151 -4.08 -7.95 -18.34
N LEU A 152 -4.27 -6.80 -17.69
CA LEU A 152 -3.62 -6.45 -16.43
C LEU A 152 -4.05 -7.40 -15.31
N GLY A 153 -5.36 -7.65 -15.19
CA GLY A 153 -5.94 -8.60 -14.26
C GLY A 153 -5.39 -10.02 -14.43
N LYS A 154 -5.32 -10.50 -15.66
CA LYS A 154 -4.76 -11.82 -15.97
C LYS A 154 -3.27 -11.88 -15.62
N PHE A 155 -2.52 -10.81 -15.87
CA PHE A 155 -1.11 -10.76 -15.50
C PHE A 155 -0.95 -10.84 -13.97
N TYR A 156 -1.68 -10.02 -13.22
CA TYR A 156 -1.63 -10.01 -11.75
C TYR A 156 -2.05 -11.35 -11.13
N ASP A 157 -3.13 -11.96 -11.62
CA ASP A 157 -3.68 -13.23 -11.12
C ASP A 157 -2.77 -14.44 -11.39
N ASN A 158 -2.07 -14.44 -12.53
CA ASN A 158 -1.18 -15.54 -12.92
C ASN A 158 0.28 -15.31 -12.49
N PHE A 159 0.61 -14.16 -11.91
CA PHE A 159 1.97 -13.86 -11.51
C PHE A 159 2.44 -14.84 -10.42
N LYS A 160 3.58 -15.48 -10.67
CA LYS A 160 4.28 -16.36 -9.73
C LYS A 160 5.75 -15.98 -9.76
N ASN A 161 6.38 -15.92 -8.58
CA ASN A 161 7.83 -15.81 -8.52
C ASN A 161 8.42 -17.12 -9.10
N GLU A 162 9.28 -16.99 -10.12
CA GLU A 162 10.03 -18.12 -10.68
C GLU A 162 11.23 -18.50 -9.81
#